data_AF-A0AAV9MU53-F1
#
_entry.id   AF-A0AAV9MU53-F1
#
_cell.length_a   1.000
_cell.length_b   1.000
_cell.length_c   1.000
_cell.angle_alpha   90.00
_cell.angle_beta   90.00
_cell.angle_gamma   90.00
#
_symmetry.space_group_name_H-M   'P 1'
#
loop_
_entity.id
_entity.type
_entity.pdbx_description
1 polymer ?
#
loop_
_entity_poly.entity_id
_entity_poly.type
_entity_poly.pdbx_seq_one_letter_code
_entity_poly.pdbx_strand_id
1 'polypeptide(L)'
;MVDTLKSIHLYTSSTVDPIWSTGLGEKGQHDLKTLCNALMLEGRILPPKLSDEDYLLILLVLLSTINTLQCSLGPLTSAASSIRLRSTRISGQDQHELHDALGQGMTTQAPNATPPNPHVPFTTDRDYNDLKVRLSNSLTMWQTSFAARATQTLGTAKDAPPQTYSMMALLHLARILLEGGPAMYVVPSLAGYTAEPYETLPASVLRPCSPHKIGIFFSDDAVQSAVKILEAVEDAQNTLSEADSASKPGVTVCPMWYPLALFYGALVLWGRLEEEGLATATTRRSSNRPLFSSRRILQGFHTALKAIEQDWDCARHMAAIVKSLIR
;
A
#
# COMPACT_ATOMS: atom_id res chain seq x y z
N MET A 1 7.88 -14.26 -4.58
CA MET A 1 7.97 -12.83 -4.93
C MET A 1 6.86 -12.40 -5.88
N VAL A 2 6.85 -12.87 -7.14
CA VAL A 2 5.83 -12.50 -8.14
C VAL A 2 4.42 -12.77 -7.63
N ASP A 3 4.18 -13.94 -7.04
CA ASP A 3 2.86 -14.30 -6.49
C ASP A 3 2.43 -13.38 -5.35
N THR A 4 3.34 -13.01 -4.45
CA THR A 4 3.06 -12.05 -3.36
C THR A 4 2.64 -10.69 -3.92
N LEU A 5 3.38 -10.17 -4.91
CA LEU A 5 3.07 -8.87 -5.52
C LEU A 5 1.77 -8.91 -6.34
N LYS A 6 1.53 -9.99 -7.08
CA LYS A 6 0.23 -10.23 -7.75
C LYS A 6 -0.90 -10.31 -6.74
N SER A 7 -0.71 -11.00 -5.61
CA SER A 7 -1.73 -11.17 -4.59
C SER A 7 -2.16 -9.84 -3.95
N ILE A 8 -1.21 -8.92 -3.77
CA ILE A 8 -1.49 -7.55 -3.33
C ILE A 8 -2.25 -6.81 -4.42
N HIS A 9 -1.80 -6.90 -5.67
CA HIS A 9 -2.42 -6.16 -6.77
C HIS A 9 -3.85 -6.62 -7.09
N LEU A 10 -4.11 -7.92 -6.96
CA LEU A 10 -5.39 -8.56 -7.26
C LEU A 10 -6.29 -8.74 -6.03
N TYR A 11 -5.82 -8.34 -4.83
CA TYR A 11 -6.50 -8.60 -3.56
C TYR A 11 -6.91 -10.07 -3.39
N THR A 12 -5.95 -10.97 -3.58
CA THR A 12 -6.11 -12.41 -3.35
C THR A 12 -5.23 -12.86 -2.20
N SER A 13 -5.61 -13.94 -1.52
CA SER A 13 -4.71 -14.57 -0.55
C SER A 13 -3.42 -14.99 -1.25
N SER A 14 -2.28 -14.64 -0.66
CA SER A 14 -0.99 -15.12 -1.14
C SER A 14 -0.96 -16.65 -1.05
N THR A 15 -0.67 -17.31 -2.17
CA THR A 15 -0.47 -18.77 -2.22
C THR A 15 0.89 -19.17 -1.66
N VAL A 16 1.77 -18.20 -1.40
CA VAL A 16 3.09 -18.43 -0.80
C VAL A 16 2.89 -18.68 0.69
N ASP A 17 2.98 -19.95 1.07
CA ASP A 17 2.93 -20.37 2.46
C ASP A 17 4.26 -20.01 3.16
N PRO A 18 4.26 -19.14 4.19
CA PRO A 18 5.46 -18.84 4.96
C PRO A 18 5.99 -20.04 5.76
N ILE A 19 5.31 -21.19 5.73
CA ILE A 19 5.71 -22.44 6.40
C ILE A 19 6.91 -23.12 5.73
N TRP A 20 7.33 -22.72 4.52
CA TRP A 20 8.50 -23.32 3.87
C TRP A 20 9.82 -22.94 4.58
N SER A 21 10.49 -23.92 5.16
CA SER A 21 11.83 -23.78 5.73
C SER A 21 12.85 -23.59 4.62
N THR A 22 13.28 -22.36 4.39
CA THR A 22 14.38 -22.03 3.48
C THR A 22 15.60 -21.69 4.33
N GLY A 23 16.74 -22.33 4.04
CA GLY A 23 18.01 -22.01 4.69
C GLY A 23 18.55 -20.65 4.21
N LEU A 24 18.87 -19.77 5.15
CA LEU A 24 19.37 -18.41 4.93
C LEU A 24 20.79 -18.23 5.46
N GLY A 25 21.50 -17.27 4.87
CA GLY A 25 22.91 -16.99 5.14
C GLY A 25 23.87 -17.95 4.42
N GLU A 26 25.16 -17.63 4.44
CA GLU A 26 26.23 -18.27 3.62
C GLU A 26 26.25 -19.81 3.62
N LYS A 27 25.83 -20.45 4.71
CA LYS A 27 25.80 -21.90 4.88
C LYS A 27 24.40 -22.44 5.20
N GLY A 28 23.35 -21.65 4.99
CA GLY A 28 21.99 -22.01 5.37
C GLY A 28 21.81 -22.18 6.89
N GLN A 29 22.60 -21.45 7.68
CA GLN A 29 22.64 -21.59 9.15
C GLN A 29 21.40 -21.04 9.86
N HIS A 30 20.54 -20.30 9.15
CA HIS A 30 19.30 -19.75 9.69
C HIS A 30 18.11 -20.30 8.93
N ASP A 31 17.05 -20.69 9.64
CA ASP A 31 15.79 -21.07 9.01
C ASP A 31 14.89 -19.83 8.85
N LEU A 32 14.38 -19.59 7.64
CA LEU A 32 13.51 -18.45 7.31
C LEU A 32 12.29 -18.37 8.24
N LYS A 33 11.59 -19.50 8.43
CA LYS A 33 10.40 -19.55 9.29
C LYS A 33 10.74 -19.17 10.73
N THR A 34 11.85 -19.68 11.24
CA THR A 34 12.35 -19.38 12.59
C THR A 34 12.70 -17.89 12.73
N LEU A 35 13.37 -17.28 11.75
CA LEU A 35 13.66 -15.85 11.79
C LEU A 35 12.40 -14.99 11.72
N CYS A 36 11.46 -15.31 10.83
CA CYS A 36 10.18 -14.61 10.75
C CYS A 36 9.37 -14.73 12.04
N ASN A 37 9.35 -15.91 12.66
CA ASN A 37 8.70 -16.11 13.96
C ASN A 37 9.39 -15.33 15.09
N ALA A 38 10.73 -15.34 15.15
CA ALA A 38 11.49 -14.57 16.13
C ALA A 38 11.23 -13.06 15.97
N LEU A 39 11.06 -12.58 14.75
CA LEU A 39 10.75 -11.19 14.46
C LEU A 39 9.29 -10.84 14.83
N MET A 40 8.31 -11.69 14.48
CA MET A 40 6.88 -11.44 14.71
C MET A 40 6.38 -11.72 16.13
N LEU A 41 6.94 -12.72 16.80
CA LEU A 41 6.48 -13.19 18.11
C LEU A 41 7.39 -12.69 19.24
N GLU A 42 8.70 -12.67 19.00
CA GLU A 42 9.70 -12.35 20.03
C GLU A 42 10.28 -10.95 19.90
N GLY A 43 9.98 -10.24 18.80
CA GLY A 43 10.50 -8.90 18.54
C GLY A 43 12.03 -8.84 18.45
N ARG A 44 12.66 -9.91 17.95
CA ARG A 44 14.13 -9.99 17.88
C ARG A 44 14.68 -9.35 16.60
N ILE A 45 15.83 -8.72 16.76
CA ILE A 45 16.66 -8.17 15.67
C ILE A 45 17.21 -9.32 14.82
N LEU A 46 17.28 -9.12 13.50
CA LEU A 46 17.80 -10.11 12.56
C LEU A 46 19.34 -10.22 12.64
N PRO A 47 19.91 -11.39 12.32
CA PRO A 47 21.36 -11.55 12.27
C PRO A 47 22.02 -10.55 11.28
N PRO A 48 23.11 -9.86 11.67
CA PRO A 48 23.74 -8.84 10.82
C PRO A 48 24.48 -9.41 9.61
N LYS A 49 24.77 -10.72 9.61
CA LYS A 49 25.49 -11.43 8.54
C LYS A 49 24.60 -11.90 7.38
N LEU A 50 23.30 -11.62 7.42
CA LEU A 50 22.38 -11.96 6.34
C LEU A 50 22.67 -11.11 5.10
N SER A 51 22.52 -11.70 3.92
CA SER A 51 22.66 -11.02 2.63
C SER A 51 21.45 -10.13 2.31
N ASP A 52 21.55 -9.24 1.32
CA ASP A 52 20.42 -8.41 0.87
C ASP A 52 19.25 -9.26 0.37
N GLU A 53 19.55 -10.39 -0.27
CA GLU A 53 18.55 -11.36 -0.74
C GLU A 53 17.81 -12.00 0.44
N ASP A 54 18.52 -12.36 1.52
CA ASP A 54 17.89 -12.89 2.74
C ASP A 54 16.95 -11.84 3.38
N TYR A 55 17.41 -10.59 3.48
CA TYR A 55 16.60 -9.48 4.01
C TYR A 55 15.36 -9.22 3.15
N LEU A 56 15.51 -9.23 1.83
CA LEU A 56 14.41 -9.11 0.87
C LEU A 56 13.40 -10.25 1.03
N LEU A 57 13.87 -11.49 1.18
CA LEU A 57 13.00 -12.65 1.35
C LEU A 57 12.19 -12.55 2.65
N ILE A 58 12.82 -12.15 3.75
CA ILE A 58 12.11 -11.89 5.02
C ILE A 58 11.07 -10.79 4.85
N LEU A 59 11.40 -9.69 4.16
CA LEU A 59 10.45 -8.59 3.92
C LEU A 59 9.26 -9.03 3.07
N LEU A 60 9.48 -9.87 2.05
CA LEU A 60 8.42 -10.46 1.24
C LEU A 60 7.51 -11.39 2.06
N VAL A 61 8.05 -12.13 3.02
CA VAL A 61 7.25 -12.94 3.95
C VAL A 61 6.37 -12.07 4.84
N LEU A 62 6.92 -10.97 5.39
CA LEU A 62 6.14 -10.02 6.18
C LEU A 62 5.02 -9.38 5.33
N LEU A 63 5.34 -8.97 4.10
CA LEU A 63 4.37 -8.42 3.17
C LEU A 63 3.27 -9.42 2.79
N SER A 64 3.64 -10.68 2.55
CA SER A 64 2.69 -11.78 2.34
C SER A 64 1.77 -11.97 3.54
N THR A 65 2.33 -11.91 4.75
CA THR A 65 1.57 -12.05 6.00
C THR A 65 0.61 -10.89 6.21
N ILE A 66 1.03 -9.66 5.89
CA ILE A 66 0.15 -8.48 5.85
C ILE A 66 -0.98 -8.72 4.88
N ASN A 67 -0.71 -9.13 3.63
CA ASN A 67 -1.76 -9.39 2.66
C ASN A 67 -2.74 -10.47 3.12
N THR A 68 -2.25 -11.56 3.71
CA THR A 68 -3.09 -12.61 4.30
C THR A 68 -3.96 -12.09 5.44
N LEU A 69 -3.42 -11.25 6.33
CA LEU A 69 -4.21 -10.59 7.38
C LEU A 69 -5.33 -9.74 6.77
N GLN A 70 -5.02 -8.97 5.72
CA GLN A 70 -5.99 -8.11 5.06
C GLN A 70 -7.07 -8.88 4.30
N CYS A 71 -6.76 -10.03 3.71
CA CYS A 71 -7.72 -10.84 2.97
C CYS A 71 -8.59 -11.73 3.89
N SER A 72 -8.02 -12.27 4.97
CA SER A 72 -8.70 -13.26 5.81
C SER A 72 -9.52 -12.63 6.93
N LEU A 73 -8.89 -11.75 7.73
CA LEU A 73 -9.49 -11.17 8.91
C LEU A 73 -9.98 -9.74 8.66
N GLY A 74 -9.28 -8.99 7.80
CA GLY A 74 -9.63 -7.62 7.40
C GLY A 74 -11.10 -7.42 7.03
N PRO A 75 -11.74 -8.27 6.18
CA PRO A 75 -13.13 -8.08 5.78
C PRO A 75 -14.12 -8.27 6.92
N LEU A 76 -13.73 -8.99 7.97
CA LEU A 76 -14.55 -9.30 9.13
C LEU A 76 -14.52 -8.18 10.17
N THR A 77 -13.64 -7.18 10.00
CA THR A 77 -13.55 -6.03 10.92
C THR A 77 -14.75 -5.10 10.83
N SER A 78 -15.08 -4.44 11.94
CA SER A 78 -16.16 -3.44 12.01
C SER A 78 -15.93 -2.25 11.08
N ALA A 79 -14.67 -1.84 10.91
CA ALA A 79 -14.27 -0.78 9.99
C ALA A 79 -14.57 -1.16 8.51
N ALA A 80 -14.16 -2.36 8.08
CA ALA A 80 -14.45 -2.84 6.74
C ALA A 80 -15.95 -2.99 6.48
N SER A 81 -16.70 -3.47 7.47
CA SER A 81 -18.16 -3.55 7.40
C SER A 81 -18.81 -2.18 7.19
N SER A 82 -18.34 -1.16 7.93
CA SER A 82 -18.82 0.22 7.82
C SER A 82 -18.56 0.81 6.42
N ILE A 83 -17.37 0.56 5.85
CA ILE A 83 -17.01 1.00 4.50
C ILE A 83 -17.91 0.35 3.46
N ARG A 84 -18.14 -0.98 3.55
CA ARG A 84 -19.06 -1.69 2.64
C ARG A 84 -20.47 -1.11 2.68
N LEU A 85 -21.01 -0.87 3.89
CA LEU A 85 -22.34 -0.29 4.07
C LEU A 85 -22.45 1.15 3.52
N ARG A 86 -21.37 1.93 3.54
CA ARG A 86 -21.36 3.27 2.94
C ARG A 86 -21.21 3.22 1.42
N SER A 87 -20.38 2.31 0.91
CA SER A 87 -20.15 2.11 -0.52
C SER A 87 -21.44 1.72 -1.26
N THR A 88 -22.26 0.83 -0.69
CA THR A 88 -23.55 0.45 -1.29
C THR A 88 -24.53 1.62 -1.40
N ARG A 89 -24.48 2.59 -0.48
CA ARG A 89 -25.33 3.79 -0.52
C ARG A 89 -24.94 4.74 -1.65
N ILE A 90 -23.64 4.93 -1.89
CA ILE A 90 -23.16 5.79 -2.99
C ILE A 90 -23.52 5.17 -4.34
N SER A 91 -23.33 3.86 -4.49
CA SER A 91 -23.75 3.14 -5.71
C SER A 91 -25.26 3.23 -5.94
N GLY A 92 -26.08 3.28 -4.88
CA GLY A 92 -27.53 3.45 -4.98
C GLY A 92 -27.97 4.89 -5.31
N GLN A 93 -27.22 5.91 -4.87
CA GLN A 93 -27.51 7.31 -5.22
C GLN A 93 -27.17 7.64 -6.67
N ASP A 94 -26.04 7.14 -7.19
CA ASP A 94 -25.67 7.34 -8.61
C ASP A 94 -26.61 6.58 -9.57
N GLN A 95 -27.26 5.50 -9.11
CA GLN A 95 -28.33 4.82 -9.87
C GLN A 95 -29.67 5.56 -9.80
N HIS A 96 -29.96 6.26 -8.70
CA HIS A 96 -31.18 7.07 -8.59
C HIS A 96 -31.14 8.33 -9.45
N GLU A 97 -29.98 8.97 -9.64
CA GLU A 97 -29.85 10.10 -10.57
C GLU A 97 -30.00 9.71 -12.05
N LEU A 98 -29.73 8.43 -12.40
CA LEU A 98 -29.99 7.90 -13.74
C LEU A 98 -31.46 7.49 -13.94
N HIS A 99 -32.13 7.04 -12.87
CA HIS A 99 -33.54 6.63 -12.92
C HIS A 99 -34.53 7.80 -12.83
N ASP A 100 -34.15 8.95 -12.27
CA ASP A 100 -35.01 10.15 -12.23
C ASP A 100 -35.26 10.79 -13.61
N ALA A 101 -34.54 10.36 -14.65
CA ALA A 101 -34.84 10.73 -16.04
C ALA A 101 -35.91 9.85 -16.71
N LEU A 102 -36.34 8.74 -16.08
CA LEU A 102 -37.32 7.80 -16.65
C LEU A 102 -38.31 7.32 -15.57
N GLY A 103 -39.32 8.16 -15.31
CA GLY A 103 -40.66 7.70 -14.92
C GLY A 103 -40.88 7.31 -13.45
N GLN A 104 -41.87 7.95 -12.87
CA GLN A 104 -42.49 7.63 -11.58
C GLN A 104 -42.74 6.13 -11.35
N GLY A 105 -42.48 5.64 -10.12
CA GLY A 105 -43.13 4.41 -9.66
C GLY A 105 -42.47 3.68 -8.49
N MET A 106 -43.04 3.87 -7.30
CA MET A 106 -43.13 2.90 -6.19
C MET A 106 -41.87 2.54 -5.38
N THR A 107 -41.93 2.99 -4.12
CA THR A 107 -41.64 2.23 -2.89
C THR A 107 -40.98 0.85 -3.04
N THR A 108 -39.71 0.78 -2.69
CA THR A 108 -39.10 -0.43 -2.12
C THR A 108 -38.48 -0.08 -0.78
N GLN A 109 -39.14 -0.56 0.28
CA GLN A 109 -38.57 -0.65 1.61
C GLN A 109 -37.20 -1.33 1.50
N ALA A 110 -36.15 -0.65 1.99
CA ALA A 110 -34.85 -1.27 2.15
C ALA A 110 -35.03 -2.55 2.98
N PRO A 111 -34.57 -3.73 2.52
CA PRO A 111 -34.62 -4.91 3.36
C PRO A 111 -33.70 -4.63 4.55
N ASN A 112 -34.27 -4.82 5.75
CA ASN A 112 -33.59 -4.91 7.03
C ASN A 112 -32.09 -5.11 6.88
N ALA A 113 -31.31 -4.04 7.10
CA ALA A 113 -29.93 -4.20 7.50
C ALA A 113 -29.98 -5.00 8.79
N THR A 114 -29.73 -6.30 8.70
CA THR A 114 -29.64 -7.17 9.87
C THR A 114 -28.70 -6.48 10.84
N PRO A 115 -29.14 -6.15 12.07
CA PRO A 115 -28.24 -5.57 13.05
C PRO A 115 -27.01 -6.49 13.17
N PRO A 116 -25.80 -5.94 13.33
CA PRO A 116 -24.60 -6.74 13.45
C PRO A 116 -24.85 -7.82 14.49
N ASN A 117 -24.68 -9.08 14.09
CA ASN A 117 -24.97 -10.23 14.94
C ASN A 117 -24.18 -10.07 16.25
N PRO A 118 -24.84 -9.87 17.42
CA PRO A 118 -24.19 -9.59 18.69
C PRO A 118 -23.38 -10.79 19.22
N HIS A 119 -23.43 -11.92 18.52
CA HIS A 119 -22.69 -13.13 18.81
C HIS A 119 -21.41 -13.30 17.97
N VAL A 120 -21.11 -12.38 17.03
CA VAL A 120 -19.75 -12.30 16.46
C VAL A 120 -18.91 -11.56 17.50
N PRO A 121 -17.97 -12.24 18.17
CA PRO A 121 -17.30 -11.64 19.30
C PRO A 121 -16.47 -10.44 18.84
N PHE A 122 -16.36 -9.43 19.70
CA PHE A 122 -15.38 -8.34 19.63
C PHE A 122 -13.91 -8.83 19.54
N THR A 123 -13.68 -10.14 19.43
CA THR A 123 -12.38 -10.77 19.24
C THR A 123 -11.82 -10.51 17.85
N THR A 124 -12.62 -10.44 16.78
CA THR A 124 -12.05 -10.25 15.43
C THR A 124 -11.31 -8.93 15.27
N ASP A 125 -11.90 -7.81 15.72
CA ASP A 125 -11.23 -6.50 15.69
C ASP A 125 -10.00 -6.50 16.61
N ARG A 126 -10.09 -7.16 17.77
CA ARG A 126 -8.95 -7.30 18.70
C ARG A 126 -7.82 -8.13 18.08
N ASP A 127 -8.12 -9.31 17.55
CA ASP A 127 -7.17 -10.22 16.93
C ASP A 127 -6.49 -9.56 15.72
N TYR A 128 -7.28 -8.82 14.91
CA TYR A 128 -6.76 -8.03 13.80
C TYR A 128 -5.79 -6.96 14.27
N ASN A 129 -6.17 -6.19 15.30
CA ASN A 129 -5.31 -5.14 15.85
C ASN A 129 -4.05 -5.71 16.52
N ASP A 130 -4.17 -6.81 17.27
CA ASP A 130 -3.04 -7.49 17.92
C ASP A 130 -2.05 -8.04 16.88
N LEU A 131 -2.52 -8.53 15.74
CA LEU A 131 -1.68 -8.94 14.62
C LEU A 131 -1.10 -7.74 13.87
N LYS A 132 -1.89 -6.67 13.65
CA LYS A 132 -1.43 -5.43 13.03
C LYS A 132 -0.26 -4.82 13.82
N VAL A 133 -0.37 -4.72 15.14
CA VAL A 133 0.69 -4.20 16.02
C VAL A 133 1.95 -5.08 15.94
N ARG A 134 1.79 -6.41 15.99
CA ARG A 134 2.93 -7.35 15.83
C ARG A 134 3.65 -7.18 14.50
N LEU A 135 2.90 -7.04 13.40
CA LEU A 135 3.48 -6.80 12.08
C LEU A 135 4.14 -5.42 11.97
N SER A 136 3.58 -4.39 12.59
CA SER A 136 4.18 -3.05 12.62
C SER A 136 5.52 -3.06 13.36
N ASN A 137 5.56 -3.72 14.52
CA ASN A 137 6.80 -3.94 15.28
C ASN A 137 7.81 -4.75 14.46
N SER A 138 7.36 -5.78 13.74
CA SER A 138 8.19 -6.61 12.85
C SER A 138 8.87 -5.79 11.76
N LEU A 139 8.11 -4.94 11.05
CA LEU A 139 8.66 -4.06 10.01
C LEU A 139 9.69 -3.07 10.60
N THR A 140 9.47 -2.60 11.83
CA THR A 140 10.40 -1.72 12.55
C THR A 140 11.69 -2.44 12.94
N MET A 141 11.59 -3.68 13.44
CA MET A 141 12.76 -4.51 13.75
C MET A 141 13.53 -4.88 12.49
N TRP A 142 12.84 -5.19 11.39
CA TRP A 142 13.46 -5.43 10.09
C TRP A 142 14.27 -4.19 9.65
N GLN A 143 13.67 -3.00 9.67
CA GLN A 143 14.34 -1.75 9.29
C GLN A 143 15.58 -1.48 10.16
N THR A 144 15.44 -1.69 11.47
CA THR A 144 16.53 -1.47 12.43
C THR A 144 17.69 -2.41 12.17
N SER A 145 17.40 -3.70 11.91
CA SER A 145 18.40 -4.71 11.56
C SER A 145 19.12 -4.37 10.26
N PHE A 146 18.34 -3.97 9.24
CA PHE A 146 18.85 -3.62 7.93
C PHE A 146 19.76 -2.38 7.98
N ALA A 147 19.34 -1.33 8.69
CA ALA A 147 20.14 -0.12 8.89
C ALA A 147 21.44 -0.40 9.67
N ALA A 148 21.38 -1.22 10.73
CA ALA A 148 22.55 -1.59 11.52
C ALA A 148 23.59 -2.35 10.67
N ARG A 149 23.14 -3.23 9.77
CA ARG A 149 24.01 -3.91 8.80
C ARG A 149 24.66 -2.91 7.84
N ALA A 150 23.89 -1.98 7.27
CA ALA A 150 24.42 -0.98 6.35
C ALA A 150 25.54 -0.14 6.99
N THR A 151 25.39 0.25 8.26
CA THR A 151 26.45 0.95 9.01
C THR A 151 27.72 0.11 9.15
N GLN A 152 27.60 -1.21 9.32
CA GLN A 152 28.74 -2.12 9.46
C GLN A 152 29.46 -2.42 8.14
N THR A 153 28.74 -2.42 7.02
CA THR A 153 29.28 -2.84 5.71
C THR A 153 29.68 -1.68 4.80
N LEU A 154 28.98 -0.55 4.87
CA LEU A 154 29.13 0.55 3.89
C LEU A 154 29.78 1.83 4.45
N GLY A 155 29.99 1.94 5.76
CA GLY A 155 30.73 3.03 6.41
C GLY A 155 30.02 4.40 6.39
N THR A 156 29.37 4.80 5.29
CA THR A 156 28.53 6.00 5.18
C THR A 156 27.25 5.75 4.40
N ALA A 157 26.18 6.48 4.72
CA ALA A 157 24.87 6.35 4.06
C ALA A 157 24.84 6.90 2.62
N LYS A 158 25.87 7.64 2.18
CA LYS A 158 25.94 8.28 0.85
C LYS A 158 26.31 7.32 -0.27
N ASP A 159 26.94 6.20 0.04
CA ASP A 159 27.39 5.19 -0.93
C ASP A 159 26.53 3.92 -0.89
N ALA A 160 25.31 4.02 -0.36
CA ALA A 160 24.43 2.86 -0.27
C ALA A 160 24.06 2.36 -1.68
N PRO A 161 24.14 1.03 -1.95
CA PRO A 161 23.82 0.51 -3.27
C PRO A 161 22.34 0.75 -3.59
N PRO A 162 21.95 0.92 -4.87
CA PRO A 162 20.56 1.13 -5.31
C PRO A 162 19.57 0.10 -4.75
N GLN A 163 20.04 -1.12 -4.47
CA GLN A 163 19.28 -2.21 -3.85
C GLN A 163 18.75 -1.84 -2.46
N THR A 164 19.50 -1.05 -1.68
CA THR A 164 19.12 -0.56 -0.36
C THR A 164 17.85 0.29 -0.45
N TYR A 165 17.86 1.29 -1.31
CA TYR A 165 16.73 2.19 -1.53
C TYR A 165 15.52 1.43 -2.08
N SER A 166 15.77 0.46 -2.96
CA SER A 166 14.73 -0.39 -3.50
C SER A 166 14.00 -1.21 -2.43
N MET A 167 14.73 -1.82 -1.49
CA MET A 167 14.14 -2.52 -0.36
C MET A 167 13.41 -1.58 0.60
N MET A 168 13.88 -0.35 0.78
CA MET A 168 13.18 0.67 1.56
C MET A 168 11.84 1.07 0.95
N ALA A 169 11.76 1.21 -0.38
CA ALA A 169 10.49 1.43 -1.07
C ALA A 169 9.49 0.28 -0.82
N LEU A 170 9.96 -0.98 -0.86
CA LEU A 170 9.13 -2.15 -0.54
C LEU A 170 8.67 -2.17 0.92
N LEU A 171 9.56 -1.80 1.86
CA LEU A 171 9.23 -1.68 3.28
C LEU A 171 8.11 -0.65 3.50
N HIS A 172 8.20 0.50 2.83
CA HIS A 172 7.19 1.54 2.96
C HIS A 172 5.87 1.18 2.28
N LEU A 173 5.90 0.41 1.17
CA LEU A 173 4.69 -0.20 0.63
C LEU A 173 4.03 -1.14 1.66
N ALA A 174 4.81 -1.99 2.34
CA ALA A 174 4.29 -2.88 3.38
C ALA A 174 3.61 -2.10 4.51
N ARG A 175 4.22 -0.97 4.94
CA ARG A 175 3.62 -0.06 5.93
C ARG A 175 2.32 0.56 5.46
N ILE A 176 2.25 1.04 4.21
CA ILE A 176 1.02 1.59 3.65
C ILE A 176 -0.11 0.56 3.68
N LEU A 177 0.15 -0.68 3.25
CA LEU A 177 -0.86 -1.74 3.23
C LEU A 177 -1.30 -2.13 4.64
N LEU A 178 -0.39 -2.11 5.61
CA LEU A 178 -0.70 -2.40 6.99
C LEU A 178 -1.51 -1.26 7.66
N GLU A 179 -1.12 -0.01 7.42
CA GLU A 179 -1.77 1.15 8.02
C GLU A 179 -3.12 1.47 7.38
N GLY A 180 -3.19 1.45 6.05
CA GLY A 180 -4.42 1.63 5.28
C GLY A 180 -5.43 0.51 5.50
N GLY A 181 -4.99 -0.65 6.00
CA GLY A 181 -5.87 -1.76 6.32
C GLY A 181 -6.59 -2.34 5.09
N PRO A 182 -7.73 -3.03 5.29
CA PRO A 182 -8.44 -3.69 4.20
C PRO A 182 -9.06 -2.67 3.22
N ALA A 183 -9.25 -1.44 3.68
CA ALA A 183 -9.74 -0.34 2.86
C ALA A 183 -8.82 -0.03 1.67
N MET A 184 -7.50 -0.25 1.83
CA MET A 184 -6.50 0.09 0.81
C MET A 184 -6.74 -0.62 -0.53
N TYR A 185 -7.37 -1.80 -0.51
CA TYR A 185 -7.67 -2.57 -1.73
C TYR A 185 -8.87 -2.04 -2.51
N VAL A 186 -9.69 -1.18 -1.91
CA VAL A 186 -10.83 -0.53 -2.59
C VAL A 186 -10.39 0.77 -3.27
N VAL A 187 -9.35 1.42 -2.76
CA VAL A 187 -8.90 2.76 -3.20
C VAL A 187 -8.49 2.83 -4.67
N PRO A 188 -7.80 1.84 -5.26
CA PRO A 188 -7.54 1.82 -6.70
C PRO A 188 -8.82 1.96 -7.53
N SER A 189 -9.85 1.18 -7.21
CA SER A 189 -11.14 1.21 -7.91
C SER A 189 -11.85 2.56 -7.75
N LEU A 190 -11.76 3.18 -6.57
CA LEU A 190 -12.27 4.53 -6.34
C LEU A 190 -11.56 5.58 -7.19
N ALA A 191 -10.28 5.39 -7.47
CA ALA A 191 -9.52 6.24 -8.38
C ALA A 191 -9.80 5.96 -9.87
N GLY A 192 -10.63 4.97 -10.19
CA GLY A 192 -10.90 4.53 -11.56
C GLY A 192 -9.84 3.57 -12.12
N TYR A 193 -9.01 2.98 -11.27
CA TYR A 193 -8.07 1.92 -11.66
C TYR A 193 -8.70 0.54 -11.49
N THR A 194 -8.56 -0.29 -12.51
CA THR A 194 -8.97 -1.71 -12.47
C THR A 194 -7.76 -2.57 -12.80
N ALA A 195 -7.38 -3.46 -11.89
CA ALA A 195 -6.23 -4.35 -12.09
C ALA A 195 -6.48 -5.38 -13.20
N GLU A 196 -7.71 -5.90 -13.30
CA GLU A 196 -8.26 -6.81 -14.33
C GLU A 196 -9.81 -6.72 -14.32
N PRO A 197 -10.57 -7.20 -15.35
CA PRO A 197 -12.02 -7.05 -15.39
C PRO A 197 -12.71 -8.05 -14.46
N TYR A 198 -12.75 -7.74 -13.16
CA TYR A 198 -13.49 -8.54 -12.19
C TYR A 198 -14.95 -8.05 -12.10
N GLU A 199 -15.89 -8.95 -12.38
CA GLU A 199 -17.34 -8.72 -12.49
C GLU A 199 -18.04 -8.36 -11.15
N THR A 200 -17.30 -8.27 -10.04
CA THR A 200 -17.88 -8.08 -8.70
C THR A 200 -17.82 -6.65 -8.18
N LEU A 201 -17.09 -5.76 -8.86
CA LEU A 201 -17.21 -4.31 -8.65
C LEU A 201 -18.15 -3.75 -9.72
N PRO A 202 -19.12 -2.90 -9.37
CA PRO A 202 -20.03 -2.32 -10.36
C PRO A 202 -19.21 -1.68 -11.48
N ALA A 203 -19.50 -2.05 -12.72
CA ALA A 203 -18.90 -1.50 -13.92
C ALA A 203 -19.37 -0.05 -14.13
N SER A 204 -19.07 0.87 -13.21
CA SER A 204 -19.36 2.31 -13.35
C SER A 204 -18.93 3.11 -12.12
N VAL A 205 -17.62 3.28 -11.89
CA VAL A 205 -17.17 4.52 -11.25
C VAL A 205 -16.67 5.41 -12.39
N LEU A 206 -17.63 6.07 -13.07
CA LEU A 206 -17.36 6.94 -14.24
C LEU A 206 -16.47 8.14 -13.89
N ARG A 207 -16.28 8.44 -12.59
CA ARG A 207 -15.43 9.52 -12.07
C ARG A 207 -14.79 9.11 -10.74
N PRO A 208 -13.54 9.50 -10.46
CA PRO A 208 -12.91 9.23 -9.17
C PRO A 208 -13.81 9.61 -7.99
N CYS A 209 -14.00 8.68 -7.07
CA CYS A 209 -14.80 8.88 -5.86
C CYS A 209 -13.86 9.07 -4.66
N SER A 210 -13.87 10.26 -4.07
CA SER A 210 -12.98 10.59 -2.95
C SER A 210 -13.11 9.57 -1.80
N PRO A 211 -12.02 8.97 -1.28
CA PRO A 211 -12.08 7.87 -0.30
C PRO A 211 -12.86 8.21 0.98
N HIS A 212 -12.77 9.47 1.43
CA HIS A 212 -13.47 9.96 2.61
C HIS A 212 -15.00 9.84 2.50
N LYS A 213 -15.57 9.85 1.28
CA LYS A 213 -17.03 9.72 1.07
C LYS A 213 -17.56 8.37 1.52
N ILE A 214 -16.75 7.32 1.46
CA ILE A 214 -17.09 5.99 2.00
C ILE A 214 -16.45 5.72 3.36
N GLY A 215 -15.87 6.73 4.00
CA GLY A 215 -15.28 6.63 5.33
C GLY A 215 -13.86 6.07 5.39
N ILE A 216 -13.11 6.14 4.29
CA ILE A 216 -11.67 5.81 4.29
C ILE A 216 -10.89 7.07 4.63
N PHE A 217 -10.05 6.97 5.67
CA PHE A 217 -9.15 8.04 6.10
C PHE A 217 -7.74 7.50 6.25
N PHE A 218 -6.74 8.27 5.85
CA PHE A 218 -5.34 7.88 5.97
C PHE A 218 -4.65 8.54 7.15
N SER A 219 -3.91 7.75 7.93
CA SER A 219 -3.11 8.25 9.04
C SER A 219 -1.90 9.04 8.54
N ASP A 220 -1.36 9.92 9.40
CA ASP A 220 -0.13 10.64 9.10
C ASP A 220 1.06 9.68 8.87
N ASP A 221 1.07 8.51 9.52
CA ASP A 221 2.09 7.46 9.32
C ASP A 221 2.03 6.85 7.91
N ALA A 222 0.82 6.65 7.36
CA ALA A 222 0.64 6.18 5.99
C ALA A 222 1.12 7.24 4.98
N VAL A 223 0.80 8.51 5.23
CA VAL A 223 1.27 9.64 4.41
C VAL A 223 2.79 9.78 4.47
N GLN A 224 3.39 9.68 5.66
CA GLN A 224 4.84 9.71 5.82
C GLN A 224 5.51 8.54 5.11
N SER A 225 4.91 7.35 5.16
CA SER A 225 5.40 6.18 4.42
C SER A 225 5.32 6.40 2.90
N ALA A 226 4.25 7.03 2.40
CA ALA A 226 4.17 7.41 1.00
C ALA A 226 5.32 8.35 0.61
N VAL A 227 5.54 9.44 1.35
CA VAL A 227 6.64 10.37 1.06
C VAL A 227 7.99 9.64 1.01
N LYS A 228 8.25 8.73 1.96
CA LYS A 228 9.48 7.93 2.00
C LYS A 228 9.63 6.96 0.81
N ILE A 229 8.54 6.52 0.18
CA ILE A 229 8.62 5.76 -1.09
C ILE A 229 9.19 6.65 -2.18
N LEU A 230 8.68 7.87 -2.31
CA LEU A 230 9.12 8.80 -3.35
C LEU A 230 10.59 9.17 -3.16
N GLU A 231 11.01 9.47 -1.92
CA GLU A 231 12.41 9.73 -1.56
C GLU A 231 13.31 8.54 -1.91
N ALA A 232 12.92 7.31 -1.54
CA ALA A 232 13.71 6.13 -1.83
C ALA A 232 13.84 5.86 -3.34
N VAL A 233 12.79 6.09 -4.14
CA VAL A 233 12.86 5.91 -5.59
C VAL A 233 13.75 6.99 -6.23
N GLU A 234 13.66 8.24 -5.78
CA GLU A 234 14.50 9.35 -6.25
C GLU A 234 15.98 9.09 -5.94
N ASP A 235 16.29 8.69 -4.69
CA ASP A 235 17.66 8.35 -4.28
C ASP A 235 18.23 7.20 -5.12
N ALA A 236 17.44 6.14 -5.37
CA ALA A 236 17.86 5.03 -6.22
C ALA A 236 18.21 5.47 -7.65
N GLN A 237 17.40 6.37 -8.23
CA GLN A 237 17.61 6.88 -9.60
C GLN A 237 18.84 7.80 -9.69
N ASN A 238 19.07 8.61 -8.64
CA ASN A 238 20.24 9.48 -8.57
C ASN A 238 21.54 8.66 -8.50
N THR A 239 21.59 7.62 -7.65
CA THR A 239 22.77 6.74 -7.55
C THR A 239 23.06 6.00 -8.86
N LEU A 240 22.03 5.57 -9.59
CA LEU A 240 22.18 4.93 -10.90
C LEU A 240 22.73 5.91 -11.95
N SER A 241 22.22 7.14 -11.97
CA SER A 241 22.65 8.17 -12.92
C SER A 241 24.12 8.58 -12.72
N GLU A 242 24.58 8.64 -11.47
CA GLU A 242 25.98 8.89 -11.14
C GLU A 242 26.90 7.73 -11.57
N ALA A 243 26.44 6.48 -11.45
CA ALA A 243 27.18 5.29 -11.85
C ALA A 243 27.27 5.11 -13.38
N ASP A 244 26.20 5.44 -14.11
CA ASP A 244 26.16 5.41 -15.58
C ASP A 244 27.04 6.49 -16.22
N SER A 245 27.26 7.61 -15.52
CA SER A 245 28.21 8.65 -15.93
C SER A 245 29.67 8.17 -15.87
N ALA A 246 29.95 7.08 -15.14
CA ALA A 246 31.27 6.51 -14.93
C ALA A 246 31.50 5.15 -15.63
N SER A 247 30.48 4.52 -16.21
CA SER A 247 30.59 3.17 -16.81
C SER A 247 29.63 2.92 -17.99
N LYS A 248 29.94 1.93 -18.84
CA LYS A 248 29.13 1.57 -20.04
C LYS A 248 27.68 1.24 -19.66
N PRO A 249 26.69 1.52 -20.54
CA PRO A 249 25.28 1.39 -20.23
C PRO A 249 24.91 -0.07 -19.98
N GLY A 250 24.79 -0.45 -18.72
CA GLY A 250 24.06 -1.64 -18.31
C GLY A 250 22.59 -1.27 -18.19
N VAL A 251 21.70 -1.95 -18.91
CA VAL A 251 20.25 -1.78 -18.74
C VAL A 251 19.88 -2.24 -17.34
N THR A 252 19.76 -1.32 -16.40
CA THR A 252 19.28 -1.61 -15.05
C THR A 252 17.76 -1.58 -15.06
N VAL A 253 17.16 -2.77 -15.09
CA VAL A 253 15.70 -2.91 -15.04
C VAL A 253 15.20 -2.44 -13.68
N CYS A 254 14.26 -1.50 -13.67
CA CYS A 254 13.60 -1.01 -12.46
C CYS A 254 12.98 -2.18 -11.64
N PRO A 255 13.10 -2.21 -10.30
CA PRO A 255 12.52 -3.27 -9.48
C PRO A 255 11.00 -3.40 -9.64
N MET A 256 10.51 -4.64 -9.72
CA MET A 256 9.10 -4.92 -10.06
C MET A 256 8.06 -4.40 -9.05
N TRP A 257 8.47 -4.04 -7.83
CA TRP A 257 7.59 -3.47 -6.82
C TRP A 257 7.47 -1.94 -6.90
N TYR A 258 8.31 -1.25 -7.68
CA TYR A 258 8.27 0.22 -7.79
C TYR A 258 6.93 0.75 -8.32
N PRO A 259 6.35 0.19 -9.41
CA PRO A 259 5.04 0.63 -9.87
C PRO A 259 3.98 0.55 -8.77
N LEU A 260 3.96 -0.55 -8.01
CA LEU A 260 3.03 -0.75 -6.90
C LEU A 260 3.29 0.22 -5.75
N ALA A 261 4.53 0.35 -5.30
CA ALA A 261 4.90 1.26 -4.22
C ALA A 261 4.52 2.70 -4.55
N LEU A 262 4.87 3.16 -5.75
CA LEU A 262 4.53 4.51 -6.23
C LEU A 262 3.02 4.70 -6.37
N PHE A 263 2.31 3.74 -6.94
CA PHE A 263 0.88 3.86 -7.14
C PHE A 263 0.10 3.90 -5.82
N TYR A 264 0.36 2.96 -4.90
CA TYR A 264 -0.29 2.96 -3.59
C TYR A 264 0.10 4.19 -2.75
N GLY A 265 1.35 4.65 -2.84
CA GLY A 265 1.78 5.93 -2.24
C GLY A 265 1.01 7.14 -2.76
N ALA A 266 0.80 7.21 -4.08
CA ALA A 266 0.02 8.26 -4.72
C ALA A 266 -1.45 8.23 -4.26
N LEU A 267 -2.05 7.05 -4.13
CA LEU A 267 -3.43 6.89 -3.67
C LEU A 267 -3.63 7.36 -2.22
N VAL A 268 -2.68 7.07 -1.33
CA VAL A 268 -2.70 7.58 0.05
C VAL A 268 -2.68 9.11 0.08
N LEU A 269 -1.78 9.72 -0.71
CA LEU A 269 -1.68 11.18 -0.80
C LEU A 269 -2.91 11.82 -1.42
N TRP A 270 -3.48 11.20 -2.45
CA TRP A 270 -4.73 11.66 -3.03
C TRP A 270 -5.86 11.62 -2.00
N GLY A 271 -6.01 10.52 -1.26
CA GLY A 271 -7.00 10.43 -0.19
C GLY A 271 -6.83 11.53 0.86
N ARG A 272 -5.59 11.79 1.30
CA ARG A 272 -5.28 12.87 2.24
C ARG A 272 -5.61 14.26 1.68
N LEU A 273 -5.30 14.50 0.40
CA LEU A 273 -5.60 15.77 -0.26
C LEU A 273 -7.11 16.05 -0.34
N GLU A 274 -7.90 15.03 -0.61
CA GLU A 274 -9.36 15.13 -0.63
C GLU A 274 -9.93 15.42 0.77
N GLU A 275 -9.36 14.85 1.83
CA GLU A 275 -9.72 15.17 3.23
C GLU A 275 -9.42 16.63 3.58
N GLU A 276 -8.23 17.13 3.23
CA GLU A 276 -7.81 18.51 3.48
C GLU A 276 -8.68 19.51 2.70
N GLY A 277 -9.08 19.17 1.47
CA GLY A 277 -10.03 19.95 0.67
C GLY A 277 -11.41 20.07 1.33
N LEU A 278 -11.91 19.00 1.93
CA LEU A 278 -13.18 19.02 2.68
C LEU A 278 -13.08 19.87 3.96
N ALA A 279 -11.99 19.73 4.71
CA ALA A 279 -11.76 20.48 5.95
C ALA A 279 -11.69 21.99 5.69
N THR A 280 -11.06 22.40 4.59
CA THR A 280 -10.99 23.82 4.19
C THR A 280 -12.32 24.37 3.65
N ALA A 281 -13.15 23.55 3.00
CA ALA A 281 -14.48 23.95 2.54
C ALA A 281 -15.49 24.12 3.70
N THR A 282 -15.39 23.28 4.74
CA THR A 282 -16.31 23.27 5.89
C THR A 282 -15.91 24.26 6.99
N THR A 283 -14.60 24.51 7.14
CA THR A 283 -14.08 25.46 8.14
C THR A 283 -13.53 26.69 7.42
N ARG A 284 -14.27 27.81 7.45
CA ARG A 284 -13.80 29.17 7.07
C ARG A 284 -12.68 29.70 8.00
N ARG A 285 -11.79 28.84 8.48
CA ARG A 285 -10.65 29.18 9.33
C ARG A 285 -9.36 28.78 8.64
N SER A 286 -8.75 29.79 8.04
CA SER A 286 -7.31 30.02 7.96
C SER A 286 -6.47 29.01 8.76
N SER A 287 -6.12 27.90 8.14
CA SER A 287 -4.88 27.20 8.48
C SER A 287 -4.00 27.27 7.24
N ASN A 288 -3.01 28.16 7.28
CA ASN A 288 -1.97 28.30 6.25
C ASN A 288 -1.00 27.11 6.31
N ARG A 289 -1.49 25.87 6.16
CA ARG A 289 -0.64 24.73 5.77
C ARG A 289 -1.02 24.29 4.37
N PRO A 290 -0.04 24.06 3.49
CA PRO A 290 -0.27 24.28 2.08
C PRO A 290 -0.80 22.99 1.44
N LEU A 291 -2.07 22.99 1.05
CA LEU A 291 -2.59 22.08 0.00
C LEU A 291 -1.65 22.00 -1.23
N PHE A 292 -0.90 23.08 -1.47
CA PHE A 292 0.17 23.17 -2.46
C PHE A 292 1.32 22.16 -2.27
N SER A 293 1.69 21.76 -1.04
CA SER A 293 2.75 20.75 -0.84
C SER A 293 2.24 19.36 -1.21
N SER A 294 1.03 18.98 -0.78
CA SER A 294 0.45 17.66 -1.07
C SER A 294 0.25 17.43 -2.57
N ARG A 295 -0.22 18.46 -3.32
CA ARG A 295 -0.31 18.42 -4.79
C ARG A 295 1.04 18.24 -5.46
N ARG A 296 2.07 18.94 -5.00
CA ARG A 296 3.43 18.83 -5.55
C ARG A 296 4.03 17.45 -5.30
N ILE A 297 3.80 16.87 -4.13
CA ILE A 297 4.24 15.51 -3.83
C ILE A 297 3.50 14.50 -4.74
N LEU A 298 2.19 14.65 -4.92
CA LEU A 298 1.42 13.79 -5.85
C LEU A 298 1.91 13.91 -7.32
N GLN A 299 2.32 15.11 -7.75
CA GLN A 299 3.00 15.30 -9.03
C GLN A 299 4.35 14.57 -9.11
N GLY A 300 5.09 14.48 -8.00
CA GLY A 300 6.30 13.69 -7.88
C GLY A 300 6.05 12.21 -8.18
N PHE A 301 5.00 11.62 -7.58
CA PHE A 301 4.60 10.25 -7.88
C PHE A 301 4.24 10.01 -9.34
N HIS A 302 3.49 10.92 -9.96
CA HIS A 302 3.19 10.85 -11.39
C HIS A 302 4.46 10.86 -12.24
N THR A 303 5.42 11.75 -11.92
CA THR A 303 6.69 11.85 -12.63
C THR A 303 7.53 10.58 -12.48
N ALA A 304 7.61 10.04 -11.26
CA ALA A 304 8.33 8.79 -10.98
C ALA A 304 7.72 7.58 -11.72
N LEU A 305 6.38 7.46 -11.76
CA LEU A 305 5.69 6.41 -12.52
C LEU A 305 5.94 6.54 -14.03
N LYS A 306 5.94 7.77 -14.56
CA LYS A 306 6.28 8.02 -15.96
C LYS A 306 7.71 7.65 -16.30
N ALA A 307 8.65 7.89 -15.40
CA ALA A 307 10.07 7.57 -15.62
C ALA A 307 10.30 6.06 -15.84
N ILE A 308 9.41 5.21 -15.30
CA ILE A 308 9.53 3.75 -15.38
C ILE A 308 8.50 3.10 -16.33
N GLU A 309 7.80 3.89 -17.17
CA GLU A 309 6.72 3.39 -18.05
C GLU A 309 7.22 2.55 -19.24
N GLN A 310 8.52 2.60 -19.51
CA GLN A 310 9.19 1.75 -20.51
C GLN A 310 9.62 0.40 -19.92
N ASP A 311 9.86 0.34 -18.61
CA ASP A 311 10.25 -0.87 -17.90
C ASP A 311 9.02 -1.72 -17.51
N TRP A 312 7.90 -1.06 -17.21
CA TRP A 312 6.69 -1.70 -16.69
C TRP A 312 5.43 -1.15 -17.35
N ASP A 313 4.73 -1.96 -18.15
CA ASP A 313 3.50 -1.55 -18.85
C ASP A 313 2.39 -1.07 -17.89
N CYS A 314 2.29 -1.67 -16.70
CA CYS A 314 1.31 -1.25 -15.69
C CYS A 314 1.57 0.17 -15.17
N ALA A 315 2.84 0.63 -15.17
CA ALA A 315 3.19 1.97 -14.72
C ALA A 315 2.59 3.06 -15.61
N ARG A 316 2.45 2.81 -16.92
CA ARG A 316 1.79 3.73 -17.86
C ARG A 316 0.34 3.97 -17.48
N HIS A 317 -0.40 2.90 -17.17
CA HIS A 317 -1.80 3.00 -16.76
C HIS A 317 -1.95 3.66 -15.39
N MET A 318 -1.12 3.26 -14.42
CA MET A 318 -1.08 3.86 -13.08
C MET A 318 -0.75 5.36 -13.14
N ALA A 319 0.22 5.78 -13.96
CA ALA A 319 0.56 7.19 -14.16
C ALA A 319 -0.63 7.98 -14.74
N ALA A 320 -1.36 7.42 -15.70
CA ALA A 320 -2.54 8.06 -16.26
C ALA A 320 -3.64 8.28 -15.20
N ILE A 321 -3.86 7.31 -14.33
CA ILE A 321 -4.78 7.44 -13.19
C ILE A 321 -4.29 8.54 -12.25
N VAL A 322 -3.05 8.50 -11.76
CA VAL A 322 -2.51 9.52 -10.85
C VAL A 322 -2.59 10.93 -11.47
N LYS A 323 -2.33 11.06 -12.79
CA LYS A 323 -2.49 12.33 -13.51
C LYS A 323 -3.92 12.87 -13.44
N SER A 324 -4.93 12.00 -13.49
CA SER A 324 -6.34 12.39 -13.39
C SER A 324 -6.70 12.90 -11.99
N LEU A 325 -6.06 12.37 -10.94
CA LEU A 325 -6.29 12.71 -9.53
C LEU A 325 -5.63 14.03 -9.08
N ILE A 326 -4.70 14.58 -9.86
CA ILE A 326 -4.00 15.84 -9.54
C ILE A 326 -4.88 17.09 -9.76
N ARG A 327 -5.96 16.95 -10.55
CA ARG A 327 -6.84 18.05 -10.98
C ARG A 327 -7.64 18.64 -9.82
#